data_AF-A0A3N7CIW1-F1
#
_entry.id   AF-A0A3N7CIW1-F1
#
_cell.length_a   1.000
_cell.length_b   1.000
_cell.length_c   1.000
_cell.angle_alpha   90.00
_cell.angle_beta   90.00
_cell.angle_gamma   90.00
#
_symmetry.space_group_name_H-M   'P 1'
#
loop_
_entity.id
_entity.type
_entity.pdbx_description
1 polymer ?
#
loop_
_entity_poly.entity_id
_entity_poly.type
_entity_poly.pdbx_seq_one_letter_code
_entity_poly.pdbx_strand_id
1 'polypeptide(L)'
;MNARGQRARGGGGPREPEVDPFYDMLFNLLIAFVFCFIVALLAMNPKALKAGDIPSKAEYIINVSWPDNNPNDIDTWVQDPAGNLVWYRQREAGLMYLDRDDRGDANDAILINGRRITSPFRQEVVTLRGIVPGEYTVNLQYYQSRNGQPVEVSVNVIKVNPRAEVVFYGQLKLAKPGDEATATRFTVQADGQVVQVNTLPKSLVQNF
;
A
#
# COMPACT_ATOMS: atom_id res chain seq x y z
N MET A 1 108.45 -11.83 -11.65
CA MET A 1 107.86 -13.17 -11.82
C MET A 1 106.54 -13.19 -11.03
N ASN A 2 105.39 -13.25 -11.73
CA ASN A 2 104.04 -13.73 -11.32
C ASN A 2 103.40 -13.34 -9.96
N ALA A 3 102.09 -13.12 -9.82
CA ALA A 3 100.94 -13.14 -10.73
C ALA A 3 99.70 -12.50 -10.04
N ARG A 4 98.90 -11.82 -10.88
CA ARG A 4 97.42 -11.74 -10.95
C ARG A 4 96.58 -11.89 -9.67
N GLY A 5 96.06 -10.75 -9.20
CA GLY A 5 94.64 -10.37 -9.36
C GLY A 5 93.54 -11.36 -8.94
N GLN A 6 93.06 -11.22 -7.72
CA GLN A 6 91.69 -11.59 -7.34
C GLN A 6 90.71 -10.54 -7.85
N ARG A 7 89.70 -10.93 -8.64
CA ARG A 7 88.49 -10.14 -8.86
C ARG A 7 87.29 -10.85 -8.26
N ALA A 8 86.57 -10.08 -7.45
CA ALA A 8 85.42 -10.47 -6.68
C ALA A 8 84.14 -10.55 -7.52
N ARG A 9 83.30 -11.53 -7.13
CA ARG A 9 81.84 -11.49 -7.02
C ARG A 9 81.03 -11.01 -8.22
N GLY A 10 80.45 -11.98 -8.94
CA GLY A 10 79.13 -11.80 -9.55
C GLY A 10 78.06 -11.74 -8.45
N GLY A 11 77.35 -10.62 -8.38
CA GLY A 11 76.14 -10.46 -7.56
C GLY A 11 75.04 -9.92 -8.45
N GLY A 12 74.25 -10.80 -9.04
CA GLY A 12 72.96 -10.45 -9.64
C GLY A 12 71.92 -10.37 -8.54
N GLY A 13 71.62 -9.17 -8.05
CA GLY A 13 70.46 -8.94 -7.19
C GLY A 13 69.15 -9.02 -8.00
N PRO A 14 68.01 -9.40 -7.39
CA PRO A 14 66.73 -9.39 -8.08
C PRO A 14 66.38 -7.95 -8.46
N ARG A 15 65.96 -7.72 -9.71
CA ARG A 15 65.37 -6.45 -10.13
C ARG A 15 64.03 -6.31 -9.40
N GLU A 16 63.89 -5.31 -8.54
CA GLU A 16 62.58 -4.95 -8.03
C GLU A 16 61.70 -4.53 -9.22
N PRO A 17 60.42 -4.97 -9.27
CA PRO A 17 59.52 -4.57 -10.33
C PRO A 17 59.31 -3.06 -10.22
N GLU A 18 59.82 -2.33 -11.20
CA GLU A 18 59.59 -0.90 -11.36
C GLU A 18 58.08 -0.68 -11.56
N VAL A 19 57.42 -0.17 -10.53
CA VAL A 19 56.01 0.20 -10.60
C VAL A 19 55.92 1.47 -11.41
N ASP A 20 55.33 1.40 -12.60
CA ASP A 20 55.18 2.55 -13.48
C ASP A 20 54.20 3.56 -12.83
N PRO A 21 54.66 4.77 -12.51
CA PRO A 21 53.80 5.80 -11.94
C PRO A 21 52.57 6.10 -12.80
N PHE A 22 52.64 5.87 -14.11
CA PHE A 22 51.51 6.05 -15.01
C PHE A 22 50.40 5.02 -14.77
N TYR A 23 50.75 3.74 -14.55
CA TYR A 23 49.76 2.71 -14.21
C TYR A 23 49.14 2.99 -12.84
N ASP A 24 49.92 3.45 -11.87
CA ASP A 24 49.40 3.83 -10.55
C ASP A 24 48.45 5.03 -10.62
N MET A 25 48.78 6.05 -11.43
CA MET A 25 47.91 7.22 -11.63
C MET A 25 46.61 6.84 -12.34
N LEU A 26 46.69 6.01 -13.38
CA LEU A 26 45.51 5.52 -14.11
C LEU A 26 44.61 4.66 -13.24
N PHE A 27 45.19 3.78 -12.40
CA PHE A 27 44.42 2.91 -11.53
C PHE A 27 43.71 3.70 -10.42
N ASN A 28 44.40 4.68 -9.82
CA ASN A 28 43.79 5.57 -8.83
C ASN A 28 42.67 6.43 -9.43
N LEU A 29 42.83 6.91 -10.66
CA LEU A 29 41.77 7.64 -11.37
C LEU A 29 40.54 6.75 -11.64
N LEU A 30 40.77 5.49 -12.03
CA LEU A 30 39.69 4.53 -12.26
C LEU A 30 38.93 4.21 -10.96
N ILE A 31 39.64 4.02 -9.84
CA ILE A 31 39.01 3.80 -8.53
C ILE A 31 38.16 5.01 -8.15
N ALA A 32 38.67 6.23 -8.30
CA ALA A 32 37.93 7.45 -8.00
C ALA A 32 36.66 7.55 -8.87
N PHE A 33 36.75 7.24 -10.16
CA PHE A 33 35.61 7.25 -11.06
C PHE A 33 34.54 6.20 -10.68
N VAL A 34 34.95 4.96 -10.40
CA VAL A 34 34.04 3.88 -9.95
C VAL A 34 33.40 4.23 -8.61
N PHE A 35 34.17 4.80 -7.69
CA PHE A 35 33.65 5.24 -6.39
C PHE A 35 32.59 6.33 -6.53
N CYS A 36 32.84 7.34 -7.37
CA CYS A 36 31.84 8.37 -7.69
C CYS A 36 30.57 7.77 -8.30
N PHE A 37 30.69 6.73 -9.13
CA PHE A 37 29.54 6.04 -9.71
C PHE A 37 28.73 5.28 -8.65
N ILE A 38 29.40 4.60 -7.71
CA ILE A 38 28.74 3.93 -6.58
C ILE A 38 28.00 4.96 -5.70
N VAL A 39 28.64 6.08 -5.37
CA VAL A 39 28.00 7.16 -4.60
C VAL A 39 26.81 7.74 -5.36
N ALA A 40 26.92 7.95 -6.68
CA ALA A 40 25.83 8.44 -7.52
C ALA A 40 24.67 7.44 -7.59
N LEU A 41 24.93 6.14 -7.70
CA LEU A 41 23.90 5.10 -7.68
C LEU A 41 23.20 4.98 -6.32
N LEU A 42 23.95 5.15 -5.22
CA LEU A 42 23.37 5.17 -3.87
C LEU A 42 22.58 6.47 -3.60
N ALA A 43 23.02 7.59 -4.17
CA ALA A 43 22.34 8.88 -4.07
C ALA A 43 21.13 9.00 -5.00
N MET A 44 21.12 8.28 -6.13
CA MET A 44 19.94 8.10 -6.96
C MET A 44 18.90 7.31 -6.18
N ASN A 45 17.90 8.00 -5.63
CA ASN A 45 16.72 7.39 -5.05
C ASN A 45 15.78 6.94 -6.18
N PRO A 46 15.68 5.64 -6.52
CA PRO A 46 14.89 5.16 -7.65
C PRO A 46 13.38 5.37 -7.49
N LYS A 47 12.93 5.84 -6.31
CA LYS A 47 11.52 6.11 -6.02
C LYS A 47 10.96 7.35 -6.74
N ALA A 48 11.80 8.21 -7.30
CA ALA A 48 11.37 9.43 -7.99
C ALA A 48 11.01 9.22 -9.48
N LEU A 49 11.24 8.03 -10.05
CA LEU A 49 11.01 7.75 -11.47
C LEU A 49 9.62 7.19 -11.80
N LYS A 50 8.66 7.21 -10.86
CA LYS A 50 7.25 6.98 -11.18
C LYS A 50 6.59 8.27 -11.67
N ALA A 51 7.01 8.76 -12.83
CA ALA A 51 6.26 9.76 -13.58
C ALA A 51 5.08 9.06 -14.25
N GLY A 52 3.89 9.13 -13.64
CA GLY A 52 2.67 8.57 -14.25
C GLY A 52 1.49 8.32 -13.31
N ASP A 53 1.69 8.21 -12.00
CA ASP A 53 0.58 8.22 -11.05
C ASP A 53 0.52 9.62 -10.45
N ILE A 54 -0.61 10.33 -10.61
CA ILE A 54 -1.01 11.21 -9.52
C ILE A 54 -1.30 10.21 -8.40
N PRO A 55 -0.45 10.05 -7.36
CA PRO A 55 -0.87 9.22 -6.27
C PRO A 55 -2.07 9.98 -5.71
N SER A 56 -3.28 9.47 -5.94
CA SER A 56 -4.41 9.83 -5.11
C SER A 56 -3.89 9.66 -3.70
N LYS A 57 -3.64 10.79 -3.01
CA LYS A 57 -3.03 10.77 -1.70
C LYS A 57 -4.01 10.02 -0.82
N ALA A 58 -3.67 8.79 -0.48
CA ALA A 58 -4.43 7.92 0.39
C ALA A 58 -3.56 7.68 1.61
N GLU A 59 -4.15 7.86 2.79
CA GLU A 59 -3.52 7.50 4.05
C GLU A 59 -3.99 6.11 4.47
N TYR A 60 -5.29 5.82 4.27
CA TYR A 60 -5.88 4.50 4.47
C TYR A 60 -6.83 4.10 3.35
N ILE A 61 -6.95 2.79 3.16
CA ILE A 61 -7.96 2.15 2.32
C ILE A 61 -8.72 1.15 3.19
N ILE A 62 -10.05 1.22 3.13
CA ILE A 62 -10.98 0.30 3.77
C ILE A 62 -11.64 -0.49 2.65
N ASN A 63 -11.32 -1.78 2.57
CA ASN A 63 -11.93 -2.70 1.63
C ASN A 63 -12.97 -3.53 2.35
N VAL A 64 -14.17 -3.59 1.79
CA VAL A 64 -15.27 -4.46 2.22
C VAL A 64 -15.61 -5.37 1.06
N SER A 65 -15.67 -6.68 1.29
CA SER A 65 -16.03 -7.64 0.24
C SER A 65 -16.85 -8.80 0.78
N TRP A 66 -17.65 -9.41 -0.08
CA TRP A 66 -18.47 -10.59 0.23
C TRP A 66 -18.41 -11.58 -0.94
N PRO A 67 -18.98 -12.80 -0.82
CA PRO A 67 -18.80 -13.85 -1.83
C PRO A 67 -19.13 -13.37 -3.24
N ASP A 68 -18.27 -13.74 -4.19
CA ASP A 68 -18.48 -13.41 -5.59
C ASP A 68 -19.84 -13.92 -6.09
N ASN A 69 -20.46 -13.13 -6.96
CA ASN A 69 -21.80 -13.39 -7.51
C ASN A 69 -22.92 -13.48 -6.47
N ASN A 70 -22.67 -13.11 -5.21
CA ASN A 70 -23.74 -13.02 -4.22
C ASN A 70 -24.75 -11.96 -4.68
N PRO A 71 -26.06 -12.26 -4.71
CA PRO A 71 -27.07 -11.34 -5.24
C PRO A 71 -27.52 -10.29 -4.21
N ASN A 72 -27.01 -10.36 -2.98
CA ASN A 72 -27.35 -9.45 -1.89
C ASN A 72 -26.44 -8.22 -1.88
N ASP A 73 -27.01 -7.13 -1.40
CA ASP A 73 -26.43 -5.80 -1.38
C ASP A 73 -25.99 -5.43 0.03
N ILE A 74 -24.70 -5.18 0.20
CA ILE A 74 -24.05 -4.86 1.47
C ILE A 74 -23.43 -3.47 1.35
N ASP A 75 -23.89 -2.55 2.20
CA ASP A 75 -23.41 -1.18 2.22
C ASP A 75 -22.35 -1.00 3.31
N THR A 76 -21.32 -0.22 2.98
CA THR A 76 -20.27 0.22 3.89
C THR A 76 -20.58 1.62 4.40
N TRP A 77 -20.48 1.78 5.71
CA TRP A 77 -20.63 3.05 6.40
C TRP A 77 -19.34 3.39 7.13
N VAL A 78 -18.77 4.56 6.85
CA VAL A 78 -17.54 5.01 7.53
C VAL A 78 -17.77 6.39 8.13
N GLN A 79 -17.54 6.49 9.45
CA GLN A 79 -17.59 7.76 10.17
C GLN A 79 -16.18 8.19 10.61
N ASP A 80 -15.86 9.46 10.40
CA ASP A 80 -14.61 10.07 10.88
C ASP A 80 -14.76 10.65 12.31
N PRO A 81 -13.66 11.09 12.95
CA PRO A 81 -13.71 11.65 14.30
C PRO A 81 -14.51 12.95 14.41
N ALA A 82 -14.72 13.68 13.32
CA ALA A 82 -15.52 14.90 13.28
C ALA A 82 -17.02 14.62 13.09
N GLY A 83 -17.41 13.34 12.93
CA GLY A 83 -18.80 12.92 12.73
C GLY A 83 -19.25 12.92 11.28
N ASN A 84 -18.36 13.23 10.32
CA ASN A 84 -18.69 13.10 8.90
C ASN A 84 -18.91 11.63 8.55
N LEU A 85 -19.88 11.35 7.70
CA LEU A 85 -20.34 10.00 7.38
C LEU A 85 -20.33 9.77 5.88
N VAL A 86 -19.66 8.71 5.44
CA VAL A 86 -19.64 8.24 4.05
C VAL A 86 -20.45 6.94 3.93
N TRP A 87 -21.28 6.89 2.88
CA TRP A 87 -22.14 5.76 2.49
C TRP A 87 -22.66 5.98 1.05
N TYR A 88 -23.41 5.04 0.46
CA TYR A 88 -23.75 5.10 -0.98
C TYR A 88 -24.46 6.40 -1.42
N ARG A 89 -25.31 7.02 -0.58
CA ARG A 89 -25.96 8.31 -0.91
C ARG A 89 -25.05 9.53 -0.68
N GLN A 90 -24.07 9.42 0.21
CA GLN A 90 -23.09 10.46 0.49
C GLN A 90 -21.69 9.88 0.33
N ARG A 91 -21.24 9.81 -0.93
CA ARG A 91 -19.98 9.17 -1.31
C ARG A 91 -18.74 9.96 -0.88
N GLU A 92 -18.90 11.21 -0.47
CA GLU A 92 -17.82 12.08 -0.02
C GLU A 92 -18.26 12.84 1.24
N ALA A 93 -17.43 12.78 2.28
CA ALA A 93 -17.62 13.55 3.51
C ALA A 93 -16.28 13.70 4.24
N GLY A 94 -15.97 14.92 4.69
CA GLY A 94 -14.67 15.20 5.32
C GLY A 94 -13.51 14.90 4.38
N LEU A 95 -12.59 14.03 4.81
CA LEU A 95 -11.46 13.54 4.00
C LEU A 95 -11.64 12.09 3.53
N MET A 96 -12.88 11.59 3.53
CA MET A 96 -13.23 10.22 3.16
C MET A 96 -14.00 10.18 1.84
N TYR A 97 -13.79 9.13 1.07
CA TYR A 97 -14.42 8.94 -0.23
C TYR A 97 -14.76 7.47 -0.48
N LEU A 98 -16.02 7.16 -0.83
CA LEU A 98 -16.46 5.85 -1.32
C LEU A 98 -16.09 5.73 -2.81
N ASP A 99 -14.86 5.30 -3.07
CA ASP A 99 -14.30 5.16 -4.41
C ASP A 99 -15.05 4.11 -5.23
N ARG A 100 -15.38 2.97 -4.60
CA ARG A 100 -16.16 1.90 -5.21
C ARG A 100 -17.40 1.58 -4.37
N ASP A 101 -18.53 1.55 -5.06
CA ASP A 101 -19.90 1.31 -4.58
C ASP A 101 -20.43 0.16 -5.44
N ASP A 102 -20.87 -0.95 -4.84
CA ASP A 102 -21.40 -2.11 -5.59
C ASP A 102 -22.88 -1.90 -5.88
N ARG A 103 -23.19 -1.58 -7.14
CA ARG A 103 -24.58 -1.32 -7.57
C ARG A 103 -25.28 -2.56 -8.10
N GLY A 104 -24.71 -3.74 -7.87
CA GLY A 104 -25.24 -5.02 -8.37
C GLY A 104 -25.18 -5.17 -9.90
N ASP A 105 -25.83 -6.23 -10.40
CA ASP A 105 -25.74 -6.67 -11.80
C ASP A 105 -26.25 -5.67 -12.86
N ALA A 106 -26.98 -4.62 -12.43
CA ALA A 106 -27.58 -3.65 -13.33
C ALA A 106 -26.52 -2.77 -14.00
N ASN A 107 -25.44 -2.42 -13.29
CA ASN A 107 -24.41 -1.50 -13.77
C ASN A 107 -23.04 -2.16 -14.00
N ASP A 108 -22.84 -3.39 -13.51
CA ASP A 108 -21.55 -4.09 -13.57
C ASP A 108 -21.33 -4.89 -14.85
N ALA A 109 -22.08 -4.58 -15.91
CA ALA A 109 -21.98 -5.23 -17.19
C ALA A 109 -21.13 -4.43 -18.19
N ILE A 110 -19.97 -4.96 -18.54
CA ILE A 110 -19.11 -4.41 -19.59
C ILE A 110 -19.38 -5.20 -20.88
N LEU A 111 -19.57 -4.49 -21.99
CA LEU A 111 -19.63 -5.10 -23.31
C LEU A 111 -18.21 -5.27 -23.85
N ILE A 112 -17.76 -6.52 -23.97
CA ILE A 112 -16.49 -6.86 -24.61
C ILE A 112 -16.82 -7.71 -25.83
N ASN A 113 -16.50 -7.23 -27.03
CA ASN A 113 -16.75 -7.93 -28.30
C ASN A 113 -18.23 -8.35 -28.51
N GLY A 114 -19.18 -7.50 -28.10
CA GLY A 114 -20.62 -7.79 -28.22
C GLY A 114 -21.17 -8.79 -27.18
N ARG A 115 -20.32 -9.33 -26.31
CA ARG A 115 -20.73 -10.19 -25.19
C ARG A 115 -20.82 -9.37 -23.92
N ARG A 116 -21.98 -9.44 -23.24
CA ARG A 116 -22.18 -8.85 -21.92
C ARG A 116 -21.42 -9.69 -20.88
N ILE A 117 -20.45 -9.10 -20.20
CA ILE A 117 -19.71 -9.71 -19.09
C ILE A 117 -20.07 -8.93 -17.83
N THR A 118 -20.64 -9.61 -16.84
CA THR A 118 -20.93 -9.03 -15.52
C THR A 118 -19.74 -9.25 -14.59
N SER A 119 -19.36 -8.23 -13.82
CA SER A 119 -18.36 -8.37 -12.76
C SER A 119 -18.84 -9.37 -11.70
N PRO A 120 -18.07 -10.43 -11.40
CA PRO A 120 -18.41 -11.34 -10.31
C PRO A 120 -18.05 -10.74 -8.94
N PHE A 121 -17.17 -9.73 -8.90
CA PHE A 121 -16.60 -9.21 -7.67
C PHE A 121 -17.58 -8.32 -6.92
N ARG A 122 -17.81 -8.67 -5.66
CA ARG A 122 -18.69 -7.97 -4.71
C ARG A 122 -17.86 -7.26 -3.66
N GLN A 123 -17.66 -5.97 -3.85
CA GLN A 123 -16.80 -5.17 -2.99
C GLN A 123 -17.12 -3.68 -3.03
N GLU A 124 -16.89 -3.04 -1.89
CA GLU A 124 -16.87 -1.59 -1.71
C GLU A 124 -15.52 -1.14 -1.16
N VAL A 125 -15.12 0.07 -1.56
CA VAL A 125 -13.81 0.63 -1.20
C VAL A 125 -13.99 2.06 -0.75
N VAL A 126 -13.60 2.35 0.50
CA VAL A 126 -13.52 3.69 1.05
C VAL A 126 -12.06 4.08 1.24
N THR A 127 -11.67 5.25 0.73
CA THR A 127 -10.34 5.81 0.92
C THR A 127 -10.38 7.01 1.85
N LEU A 128 -9.43 7.07 2.79
CA LEU A 128 -9.14 8.24 3.61
C LEU A 128 -8.00 9.00 2.94
N ARG A 129 -8.28 10.18 2.39
CA ARG A 129 -7.30 10.99 1.65
C ARG A 129 -6.43 11.88 2.54
N GLY A 130 -6.73 11.92 3.83
CA GLY A 130 -5.96 12.61 4.84
C GLY A 130 -6.30 12.12 6.24
N ILE A 131 -5.49 12.53 7.21
CA ILE A 131 -5.64 12.15 8.62
C ILE A 131 -6.45 13.20 9.37
N VAL A 132 -7.55 12.77 9.97
CA VAL A 132 -8.21 13.48 11.08
C VAL A 132 -7.91 12.68 12.34
N PRO A 133 -7.19 13.23 13.34
CA PRO A 133 -6.89 12.50 14.57
C PRO A 133 -8.17 12.13 15.33
N GLY A 134 -8.21 10.92 15.86
CA GLY A 134 -9.32 10.41 16.64
C GLY A 134 -9.83 9.06 16.13
N GLU A 135 -11.03 8.68 16.58
CA GLU A 135 -11.62 7.38 16.29
C GLU A 135 -12.44 7.40 15.00
N TYR A 136 -12.09 6.50 14.08
CA TYR A 136 -12.90 6.16 12.90
C TYR A 136 -13.75 4.92 13.21
N THR A 137 -14.97 4.88 12.68
CA THR A 137 -15.89 3.73 12.82
C THR A 137 -16.23 3.18 11.44
N VAL A 138 -16.13 1.86 11.25
CA VAL A 138 -16.53 1.16 10.03
C VAL A 138 -17.66 0.20 10.37
N ASN A 139 -18.81 0.41 9.76
CA ASN A 139 -19.97 -0.46 9.85
C ASN A 139 -20.31 -1.07 8.50
N LEU A 140 -20.97 -2.22 8.58
CA LEU A 140 -21.56 -2.93 7.48
C LEU A 140 -23.07 -2.97 7.68
N GLN A 141 -23.82 -2.79 6.61
CA GLN A 141 -25.27 -2.91 6.62
C GLN A 141 -25.71 -3.90 5.56
N TYR A 142 -26.58 -4.84 5.95
CA TYR A 142 -27.30 -5.65 4.97
C TYR A 142 -28.45 -4.82 4.39
N TYR A 143 -28.16 -4.07 3.34
CA TYR A 143 -29.09 -3.09 2.78
C TYR A 143 -30.27 -3.75 2.07
N GLN A 144 -29.99 -4.64 1.12
CA GLN A 144 -31.04 -5.32 0.35
C GLN A 144 -30.71 -6.80 0.12
N SER A 145 -31.72 -7.66 0.28
CA SER A 145 -31.61 -9.10 -0.05
C SER A 145 -32.40 -9.46 -1.29
N ARG A 146 -31.84 -10.39 -2.08
CA ARG A 146 -32.51 -11.03 -3.22
C ARG A 146 -32.81 -12.51 -3.00
N ASN A 147 -32.19 -13.15 -2.02
CA ASN A 147 -32.33 -14.59 -1.76
C ASN A 147 -32.65 -14.95 -0.29
N GLY A 148 -32.70 -13.96 0.61
CA GLY A 148 -32.96 -14.12 2.04
C GLY A 148 -31.85 -14.82 2.82
N GLN A 149 -30.67 -15.04 2.22
CA GLN A 149 -29.58 -15.79 2.85
C GLN A 149 -28.62 -14.89 3.63
N PRO A 150 -28.08 -15.35 4.76
CA PRO A 150 -26.98 -14.66 5.45
C PRO A 150 -25.77 -14.44 4.54
N VAL A 151 -25.04 -13.35 4.78
CA VAL A 151 -23.85 -12.98 4.02
C VAL A 151 -22.66 -12.88 4.97
N GLU A 152 -21.59 -13.61 4.65
CA GLU A 152 -20.28 -13.46 5.28
C GLU A 152 -19.54 -12.32 4.59
N VAL A 153 -19.13 -11.30 5.33
CA VAL A 153 -18.48 -10.09 4.81
C VAL A 153 -17.09 -9.95 5.41
N SER A 154 -16.09 -9.73 4.56
CA SER A 154 -14.71 -9.47 4.96
C SER A 154 -14.43 -7.97 4.95
N VAL A 155 -13.72 -7.48 5.96
CA VAL A 155 -13.28 -6.08 6.08
C VAL A 155 -11.78 -6.04 6.29
N ASN A 156 -11.11 -5.19 5.53
CA ASN A 156 -9.68 -4.95 5.62
C ASN A 156 -9.37 -3.45 5.64
N VAL A 157 -8.71 -2.98 6.70
CA VAL A 157 -8.23 -1.60 6.81
C VAL A 157 -6.72 -1.60 6.63
N ILE A 158 -6.25 -0.89 5.62
CA ILE A 158 -4.84 -0.84 5.22
C ILE A 158 -4.36 0.60 5.31
N LYS A 159 -3.35 0.88 6.12
CA LYS A 159 -2.57 2.11 6.02
C LYS A 159 -1.65 1.99 4.81
N VAL A 160 -1.62 2.98 3.91
CA VAL A 160 -0.86 2.87 2.64
C VAL A 160 0.33 3.83 2.56
N ASN A 161 0.36 4.87 3.38
CA ASN A 161 1.44 5.87 3.44
C ASN A 161 2.17 5.79 4.79
N PRO A 162 3.51 5.66 4.85
CA PRO A 162 4.46 5.57 3.74
C PRO A 162 4.62 4.16 3.14
N ARG A 163 4.01 3.14 3.75
CA ARG A 163 4.01 1.75 3.26
C ARG A 163 2.70 1.08 3.62
N ALA A 164 2.35 0.04 2.86
CA ALA A 164 1.20 -0.80 3.14
C ALA A 164 1.38 -1.54 4.47
N GLU A 165 0.43 -1.35 5.39
CA GLU A 165 0.36 -2.01 6.69
C GLU A 165 -1.11 -2.35 6.99
N VAL A 166 -1.37 -3.61 7.33
CA VAL A 166 -2.72 -4.06 7.71
C VAL A 166 -2.99 -3.60 9.14
N VAL A 167 -3.95 -2.71 9.29
CA VAL A 167 -4.43 -2.19 10.57
C VAL A 167 -5.44 -3.14 11.18
N PHE A 168 -6.33 -3.68 10.33
CA PHE A 168 -7.41 -4.55 10.76
C PHE A 168 -7.79 -5.49 9.63
N TYR A 169 -8.06 -6.75 9.99
CA TYR A 169 -8.73 -7.73 9.13
C TYR A 169 -9.77 -8.46 9.98
N GLY A 170 -11.00 -8.56 9.48
CA GLY A 170 -12.08 -9.24 10.17
C GLY A 170 -13.14 -9.77 9.21
N GLN A 171 -13.91 -10.75 9.69
CA GLN A 171 -15.08 -11.28 9.00
C GLN A 171 -16.30 -11.16 9.91
N LEU A 172 -17.42 -10.71 9.35
CA LEU A 172 -18.70 -10.61 10.05
C LEU A 172 -19.79 -11.26 9.24
N LYS A 173 -20.74 -11.87 9.94
CA LYS A 173 -21.94 -12.43 9.34
C LYS A 173 -23.12 -11.49 9.53
N LEU A 174 -23.72 -11.06 8.43
CA LEU A 174 -24.99 -10.35 8.43
C LEU A 174 -26.12 -11.35 8.13
N ALA A 175 -27.09 -11.49 9.03
CA ALA A 175 -28.05 -12.57 8.96
C ALA A 175 -29.24 -12.26 8.06
N LYS A 176 -29.71 -11.00 8.06
CA LYS A 176 -30.91 -10.57 7.33
C LYS A 176 -30.87 -9.08 6.96
N PRO A 177 -31.70 -8.62 6.00
CA PRO A 177 -31.85 -7.21 5.69
C PRO A 177 -32.13 -6.34 6.91
N GLY A 178 -31.49 -5.17 6.94
CA GLY A 178 -31.55 -4.23 8.05
C GLY A 178 -30.56 -4.53 9.19
N ASP A 179 -29.88 -5.68 9.18
CA ASP A 179 -28.80 -5.92 10.13
C ASP A 179 -27.66 -4.93 9.91
N GLU A 180 -27.18 -4.36 11.01
CA GLU A 180 -26.01 -3.51 11.08
C GLU A 180 -24.99 -4.14 12.00
N ALA A 181 -23.72 -4.15 11.59
CA ALA A 181 -22.63 -4.62 12.43
C ALA A 181 -21.42 -3.68 12.34
N THR A 182 -20.85 -3.34 13.50
CA THR A 182 -19.57 -2.63 13.56
C THR A 182 -18.43 -3.60 13.29
N ALA A 183 -17.74 -3.40 12.16
CA ALA A 183 -16.60 -4.20 11.78
C ALA A 183 -15.37 -3.83 12.61
N THR A 184 -15.08 -2.54 12.72
CA THR A 184 -13.94 -2.04 13.47
C THR A 184 -14.09 -0.57 13.85
N ARG A 185 -13.48 -0.21 14.96
CA ARG A 185 -13.23 1.15 15.42
C ARG A 185 -11.74 1.29 15.65
N PHE A 186 -11.11 2.19 14.90
CA PHE A 186 -9.67 2.39 15.00
C PHE A 186 -9.35 3.86 15.28
N THR A 187 -8.44 4.10 16.22
CA THR A 187 -8.02 5.44 16.63
C THR A 187 -6.70 5.80 16.00
N VAL A 188 -6.67 6.91 15.27
CA VAL A 188 -5.53 7.42 14.53
C VAL A 188 -4.97 8.66 15.23
N GLN A 189 -3.65 8.74 15.39
CA GLN A 189 -2.95 9.93 15.88
C GLN A 189 -2.65 10.93 14.76
N ALA A 190 -2.20 12.13 15.12
CA ALA A 190 -1.86 13.18 14.15
C ALA A 190 -0.73 12.81 13.17
N ASP A 191 0.12 11.86 13.53
CA ASP A 191 1.17 11.32 12.66
C ASP A 191 0.67 10.15 11.77
N GLY A 192 -0.63 9.83 11.84
CA GLY A 192 -1.24 8.72 11.11
C GLY A 192 -0.93 7.35 11.72
N GLN A 193 -0.43 7.24 12.96
CA GLN A 193 -0.29 5.94 13.63
C GLN A 193 -1.63 5.49 14.22
N VAL A 194 -1.92 4.19 14.12
CA VAL A 194 -3.08 3.59 14.79
C VAL A 194 -2.66 3.15 16.17
N VAL A 195 -3.36 3.62 17.20
CA VAL A 195 -3.02 3.32 18.61
C VAL A 195 -4.05 2.47 19.33
N GLN A 196 -5.24 2.33 18.76
CA GLN A 196 -6.27 1.46 19.31
C GLN A 196 -7.11 0.90 18.18
N VAL A 197 -7.46 -0.37 18.28
CA VAL A 197 -8.40 -1.06 17.42
C VAL A 197 -9.35 -1.86 18.30
N ASN A 198 -10.65 -1.75 18.07
CA ASN A 198 -11.67 -2.50 18.78
C ASN A 198 -12.88 -2.78 17.88
N THR A 199 -13.79 -3.64 18.33
CA THR A 199 -15.00 -4.01 17.60
C THR A 199 -16.26 -3.69 18.40
N LEU A 200 -16.19 -2.70 19.30
CA LEU A 200 -17.32 -2.34 20.15
C LEU A 200 -18.46 -1.80 19.28
N PRO A 201 -19.70 -2.30 19.45
CA PRO A 201 -20.84 -1.87 18.65
C PRO A 201 -21.08 -0.35 18.73
N LYS A 202 -21.38 0.26 17.58
CA LYS A 202 -21.83 1.65 17.45
C LYS A 202 -22.71 1.75 16.22
N SER A 203 -23.96 2.19 16.37
CA SER A 203 -24.85 2.38 15.22
C SER A 203 -24.52 3.66 14.46
N LEU A 204 -24.43 3.55 13.14
CA LEU A 204 -24.21 4.63 12.18
C LEU A 204 -25.39 4.75 11.20
N VAL A 205 -26.08 3.64 10.91
CA VAL A 205 -27.24 3.61 10.03
C VAL A 205 -28.33 4.49 10.62
N GLN A 206 -28.73 5.52 9.87
CA GLN A 206 -29.84 6.39 10.26
C GLN A 206 -31.14 5.82 9.71
N ASN A 207 -32.18 5.76 10.56
CA ASN A 207 -33.54 5.47 10.09
C ASN A 207 -34.02 6.67 9.27
N PHE A 208 -34.15 6.50 7.95
CA PHE A 208 -34.74 7.48 7.03
C PHE A 208 -36.18 7.11 6.70
#